data_AF-A0A7Y7CRL3-F1
#
_entry.id   AF-A0A7Y7CRL3-F1
#
_cell.length_a   1.000
_cell.length_b   1.000
_cell.length_c   1.000
_cell.angle_alpha   90.00
_cell.angle_beta   90.00
_cell.angle_gamma   90.00
#
_symmetry.space_group_name_H-M   'P 1'
#
loop_
_entity.id
_entity.type
_entity.pdbx_description
1 polymer ?
#
loop_
_entity_poly.entity_id
_entity_poly.type
_entity_poly.pdbx_seq_one_letter_code
_entity_poly.pdbx_strand_id
1 'polypeptide(L)' 'MYKSTIQQIIVFAITAVIFIQTGKYLIALNDIRTFIDFGAIMLFFITLIIFLNVFSRLASKLFRVFSF' A
#
# COMPACT_ATOMS: atom_id res chain seq x y z
N MET A 1 12.46 -1.73 -8.55
CA MET A 1 12.51 -2.29 -9.91
C MET A 1 12.20 -3.79 -9.82
N TYR A 2 10.92 -4.16 -9.64
CA TYR A 2 10.53 -5.58 -9.49
C TYR A 2 10.36 -6.21 -10.86
N LYS A 3 11.23 -7.18 -11.19
CA LYS A 3 11.29 -7.80 -12.52
C LYS A 3 10.19 -8.84 -12.75
N SER A 4 9.75 -9.54 -11.70
CA SER A 4 8.73 -10.61 -11.82
C SER A 4 7.33 -10.13 -11.41
N THR A 5 6.30 -10.55 -12.15
CA THR A 5 4.89 -10.30 -11.81
C THR A 5 4.51 -10.95 -10.47
N ILE A 6 5.03 -12.14 -10.17
CA ILE A 6 4.78 -12.82 -8.88
C ILE A 6 5.34 -11.99 -7.72
N GLN A 7 6.55 -11.43 -7.87
CA GLN A 7 7.12 -10.53 -6.86
C GLN A 7 6.25 -9.28 -6.67
N GLN A 8 5.71 -8.71 -7.75
CA GLN A 8 4.81 -7.55 -7.66
C GLN A 8 3.51 -7.89 -6.90
N ILE A 9 2.95 -9.09 -7.11
CA ILE A 9 1.76 -9.56 -6.38
C ILE A 9 2.06 -9.75 -4.89
N ILE A 10 3.20 -10.37 -4.54
CA ILE A 10 3.61 -10.57 -3.14
C ILE A 10 3.80 -9.21 -2.45
N VAL A 11 4.54 -8.29 -3.08
CA VAL A 11 4.75 -6.94 -2.56
C VAL A 11 3.42 -6.21 -2.42
N PHE A 12 2.52 -6.34 -3.40
CA PHE A 12 1.19 -5.75 -3.34
C PHE A 12 0.40 -6.28 -2.12
N ALA A 13 0.37 -7.58 -1.90
CA ALA A 13 -0.34 -8.19 -0.77
C ALA A 13 0.20 -7.71 0.58
N ILE A 14 1.53 -7.71 0.76
CA ILE A 14 2.17 -7.23 2.00
C ILE A 14 1.85 -5.75 2.21
N THR A 15 2.03 -4.93 1.17
CA THR A 15 1.78 -3.48 1.24
C THR A 15 0.31 -3.19 1.52
N ALA A 16 -0.61 -3.94 0.93
CA ALA A 16 -2.05 -3.82 1.18
C ALA A 16 -2.41 -4.12 2.64
N VAL A 17 -1.84 -5.19 3.22
CA VAL A 17 -2.06 -5.55 4.63
C VAL A 17 -1.58 -4.44 5.56
N ILE A 18 -0.36 -3.93 5.34
CA ILE A 18 0.21 -2.84 6.13
C ILE A 18 -0.65 -1.57 5.98
N PHE A 19 -1.05 -1.24 4.76
CA PHE A 19 -1.88 -0.06 4.45
C PHE A 19 -3.24 -0.13 5.14
N ILE A 20 -3.91 -1.28 5.11
CA ILE A 20 -5.21 -1.46 5.77
C ILE A 20 -5.05 -1.36 7.29
N GLN A 21 -4.05 -2.00 7.88
CA GLN A 21 -3.86 -1.97 9.34
C GLN A 21 -3.54 -0.55 9.83
N THR A 22 -2.60 0.12 9.17
CA THR A 22 -2.21 1.51 9.51
C THR A 22 -3.36 2.49 9.24
N GLY A 23 -4.15 2.27 8.18
CA GLY A 23 -5.37 3.03 7.91
C GLY A 23 -6.45 2.85 8.99
N LYS A 24 -6.68 1.63 9.48
CA LYS A 24 -7.61 1.38 10.59
C LYS A 24 -7.14 2.08 11.87
N TYR A 25 -5.84 2.02 12.15
CA TYR A 25 -5.24 2.73 13.30
C TYR A 25 -5.44 4.24 13.19
N LEU A 26 -5.22 4.81 12.00
CA LEU A 26 -5.44 6.22 11.70
C LEU A 26 -6.89 6.67 11.89
N ILE A 27 -7.85 5.87 11.41
CA ILE A 27 -9.29 6.18 11.54
C ILE A 27 -9.72 6.17 13.01
N ALA A 28 -9.10 5.30 13.83
CA ALA A 28 -9.34 5.25 15.27
C ALA A 28 -8.59 6.35 16.05
N LEU A 29 -7.68 7.08 15.39
CA LEU A 29 -6.86 8.10 16.01
C LEU A 29 -7.66 9.39 16.15
N ASN A 30 -7.87 9.81 17.40
CA ASN A 30 -8.60 11.06 17.68
C ASN A 30 -7.65 12.28 17.77
N ASP A 31 -6.38 12.04 18.15
CA ASP A 31 -5.32 13.05 18.19
C ASP A 31 -3.93 12.37 18.21
N ILE A 32 -2.87 13.09 17.84
CA ILE A 32 -1.49 12.59 17.87
C ILE A 32 -0.92 12.82 19.27
N ARG A 33 -0.92 11.78 20.10
CA ARG A 33 -0.51 11.89 21.52
C ARG A 33 0.85 11.28 21.80
N THR A 34 1.31 10.38 20.94
CA THR A 34 2.55 9.63 21.12
C THR A 34 3.41 9.65 19.87
N PHE A 35 4.70 9.39 20.03
CA PHE A 35 5.62 9.18 18.91
C PHE A 35 5.20 8.00 18.01
N ILE A 36 4.52 7.00 18.59
CA ILE A 36 3.99 5.85 17.86
C ILE A 36 2.87 6.29 16.91
N ASP A 37 2.00 7.22 17.34
CA ASP A 37 0.93 7.76 16.49
C ASP A 37 1.50 8.48 15.27
N PHE A 38 2.50 9.32 15.48
CA PHE A 38 3.22 9.98 14.40
C PHE A 38 3.89 8.98 13.46
N GLY A 39 4.53 7.93 14.01
CA GLY A 39 5.12 6.84 13.25
C GLY A 39 4.10 6.09 12.39
N ALA A 40 2.92 5.79 12.93
CA ALA A 40 1.84 5.11 12.20
C ALA A 40 1.29 5.97 11.05
N ILE A 41 1.13 7.28 11.26
CA ILE A 41 0.74 8.24 10.21
C ILE A 41 1.77 8.24 9.09
N MET A 42 3.06 8.41 9.42
CA MET A 42 4.16 8.41 8.45
C MET A 42 4.21 7.10 7.66
N LEU A 43 4.08 5.97 8.36
CA LEU A 43 4.12 4.64 7.77
C LEU A 43 2.95 4.41 6.83
N PHE A 44 1.75 4.91 7.15
CA PHE A 44 0.60 4.87 6.25
C PHE A 44 0.88 5.62 4.94
N PHE A 45 1.38 6.85 5.00
CA PHE A 45 1.64 7.64 3.79
C PHE A 45 2.74 7.03 2.90
N ILE A 46 3.82 6.52 3.50
CA ILE A 46 4.87 5.82 2.74
C ILE A 46 4.29 4.57 2.08
N THR A 47 3.52 3.78 2.84
CA THR A 47 2.90 2.55 2.35
C THR A 47 1.87 2.85 1.26
N LEU A 48 1.12 3.95 1.36
CA LEU A 48 0.17 4.40 0.34
C LEU A 48 0.86 4.66 -1.01
N ILE A 49 1.99 5.36 -1.00
CA ILE A 49 2.74 5.66 -2.24
C ILE A 49 3.23 4.37 -2.89
N ILE A 50 3.76 3.43 -2.08
CA ILE A 50 4.21 2.12 -2.57
C ILE A 50 3.01 1.32 -3.11
N PHE A 51 1.89 1.32 -2.39
CA PHE A 51 0.66 0.63 -2.78
C PHE A 51 0.16 1.14 -4.13
N LEU A 52 0.03 2.46 -4.30
CA LEU A 52 -0.44 3.07 -5.55
C LEU A 52 0.50 2.74 -6.73
N ASN A 53 1.82 2.73 -6.50
CA ASN A 53 2.80 2.38 -7.54
C ASN A 53 2.61 0.94 -8.02
N VAL A 54 2.52 -0.01 -7.09
CA VAL A 54 2.38 -1.43 -7.41
C VAL A 54 1.00 -1.72 -7.97
N PHE A 55 -0.04 -1.10 -7.42
CA PHE A 55 -1.42 -1.18 -7.90
C PHE A 55 -1.53 -0.72 -9.35
N SER A 56 -1.03 0.48 -9.68
CA SER A 56 -1.07 1.03 -11.04
C SER A 56 -0.39 0.10 -12.05
N ARG A 57 0.75 -0.49 -11.68
CA ARG A 57 1.46 -1.45 -12.53
C ARG A 57 0.68 -2.73 -12.73
N LEU A 58 0.13 -3.33 -11.68
CA LEU A 58 -0.67 -4.55 -11.79
C LEU A 58 -1.97 -4.29 -12.56
N ALA A 59 -2.65 -3.18 -12.29
CA ALA A 59 -3.84 -2.74 -13.02
C ALA A 59 -3.53 -2.59 -14.52
N SER A 60 -2.43 -1.91 -14.89
CA SER A 60 -2.05 -1.77 -16.30
C SER A 60 -1.80 -3.11 -17.00
N LYS A 61 -1.26 -4.10 -16.29
CA LYS A 61 -1.08 -5.47 -16.83
C LYS A 61 -2.42 -6.17 -17.01
N LEU A 62 -3.33 -6.04 -16.04
CA LEU A 62 -4.69 -6.58 -16.14
C LEU A 62 -5.42 -5.98 -17.34
N PHE A 63 -5.42 -4.65 -17.47
CA PHE A 63 -6.08 -3.99 -18.61
C PHE A 63 -5.52 -4.42 -19.97
N ARG A 64 -4.21 -4.68 -20.10
CA ARG A 64 -3.63 -5.24 -21.34
C ARG A 64 -4.09 -6.67 -21.64
N VAL A 65 -4.38 -7.47 -20.62
CA VAL A 65 -4.92 -8.83 -20.82
C VAL A 65 -6.37 -8.76 -21.31
N PHE A 66 -7.12 -7.75 -20.89
CA PHE A 66 -8.52 -7.58 -21.29
C PHE A 66 -8.70 -6.74 -22.57
N SER A 67 -7.69 -6.01 -23.03
CA SER A 67 -7.76 -5.17 -24.23
C SER A 67 -7.50 -5.94 -25.54
N PHE A 68 -8.02 -7.17 -25.66
CA PHE A 68 -8.01 -7.95 -26.91
C PHE A 68 -8.68 -7.19 -28.06
#